data_AF-A0A397V2P1-F1
#
_entry.id   AF-A0A397V2P1-F1
#
_cell.length_a   1.000
_cell.length_b   1.000
_cell.length_c   1.000
_cell.angle_alpha   90.00
_cell.angle_beta   90.00
_cell.angle_gamma   90.00
#
_symmetry.space_group_name_H-M   'P 1'
#
loop_
_entity.id
_entity.type
_entity.pdbx_description
1 polymer ?
#
loop_
_entity_poly.entity_id
_entity_poly.type
_entity_poly.pdbx_seq_one_letter_code
_entity_poly.pdbx_strand_id
1 'polypeptide(L)'
;MALVGLLSLTTYLRICRKYMIDMGIYDYKLHLIILLISLTLTLIGIKDYGPNKFWCYSAPNDQITPLVTIALIFFILLVTSYCYIRTLLEVNIQQKRIRRLGSDPANFSRVDLIVVKKIVGYILIFLIEWTPSMIYFIAQLLEVSMNMLDSHMI
;
A
#
# COMPACT_ATOMS: atom_id res chain seq x y z
N MET A 1 3.75 -2.48 -3.96
CA MET A 1 3.27 -1.38 -3.08
C MET A 1 2.17 -0.56 -3.71
N ALA A 2 2.46 0.23 -4.74
CA ALA A 2 1.50 1.16 -5.34
C ALA A 2 0.22 0.48 -5.87
N LEU A 3 0.33 -0.72 -6.46
CA LEU A 3 -0.84 -1.48 -6.95
C LEU A 3 -1.82 -1.87 -5.83
N VAL A 4 -1.32 -2.44 -4.73
CA VAL A 4 -2.17 -2.78 -3.57
C VAL A 4 -2.72 -1.51 -2.91
N GLY A 5 -1.94 -0.43 -2.90
CA GLY A 5 -2.39 0.89 -2.50
C GLY A 5 -3.59 1.37 -3.33
N LEU A 6 -3.50 1.28 -4.66
CA LEU A 6 -4.61 1.62 -5.57
C LEU A 6 -5.83 0.72 -5.34
N LEU A 7 -5.63 -0.59 -5.19
CA LEU A 7 -6.72 -1.53 -4.89
C LEU A 7 -7.43 -1.15 -3.58
N SER A 8 -6.67 -0.78 -2.55
CA SER A 8 -7.25 -0.33 -1.28
C SER A 8 -8.04 0.98 -1.42
N LEU A 9 -7.54 1.92 -2.20
CA LEU A 9 -8.17 3.22 -2.42
C LEU A 9 -9.44 3.10 -3.27
N THR A 10 -9.39 2.36 -4.37
CA THR A 10 -10.54 2.11 -5.25
C THR A 10 -11.64 1.36 -4.51
N THR A 11 -11.28 0.38 -3.68
CA THR A 11 -12.24 -0.33 -2.82
C THR A 11 -12.85 0.63 -1.79
N TYR A 12 -12.05 1.46 -1.13
CA TYR A 12 -12.56 2.47 -0.19
C TYR A 12 -13.53 3.46 -0.87
N LEU A 13 -13.19 3.97 -2.06
CA LEU A 13 -14.02 4.91 -2.81
C LEU A 13 -15.36 4.27 -3.22
N ARG A 14 -15.34 3.03 -3.70
CA ARG A 14 -16.56 2.30 -4.09
C ARG A 14 -17.45 2.03 -2.87
N ILE A 15 -16.89 1.60 -1.76
CA ILE A 15 -17.65 1.12 -0.60
C ILE A 15 -18.05 2.26 0.35
N CYS A 16 -17.10 3.08 0.77
CA CYS A 16 -17.35 4.12 1.76
C CYS A 16 -17.89 5.42 1.15
N ARG A 17 -17.49 5.75 -0.08
CA ARG A 17 -17.90 7.00 -0.76
C ARG A 17 -18.97 6.78 -1.82
N LYS A 18 -19.35 5.54 -2.12
CA LYS A 18 -20.30 5.16 -3.19
C LYS A 18 -19.92 5.75 -4.55
N TYR A 19 -18.65 6.06 -4.74
CA TYR A 19 -18.14 6.57 -5.99
C TYR A 19 -17.86 5.37 -6.90
N MET A 20 -18.82 5.04 -7.76
CA MET A 20 -18.69 3.95 -8.71
C MET A 20 -17.85 4.43 -9.89
N ILE A 21 -16.55 4.16 -9.81
CA ILE A 21 -15.65 4.23 -10.96
C ILE A 21 -15.97 2.99 -11.81
N ASP A 22 -17.02 3.07 -12.62
CA ASP A 22 -17.39 2.00 -13.53
C ASP A 22 -16.56 2.13 -14.81
N MET A 23 -15.27 1.80 -14.69
CA MET A 23 -14.37 1.82 -15.86
C MET A 23 -14.48 0.54 -16.69
N GLY A 24 -15.20 -0.48 -16.21
CA GLY A 24 -15.45 -1.73 -16.95
C GLY A 24 -14.16 -2.32 -17.53
N ILE A 25 -14.10 -2.43 -18.86
CA ILE A 25 -12.93 -2.92 -19.60
C ILE A 25 -11.69 -2.04 -19.39
N TYR A 26 -11.81 -0.79 -18.97
CA TYR A 26 -10.69 0.16 -18.85
C TYR A 26 -9.97 0.16 -17.50
N ASP A 27 -10.34 -0.70 -16.55
CA ASP A 27 -9.63 -0.80 -15.27
C ASP A 27 -8.14 -1.15 -15.42
N TYR A 28 -7.77 -1.87 -16.49
CA TYR A 28 -6.37 -2.14 -16.81
C TYR A 28 -5.57 -0.86 -17.12
N LYS A 29 -6.21 0.21 -17.62
CA LYS A 29 -5.52 1.48 -17.91
C LYS A 29 -5.02 2.14 -16.64
N LEU A 30 -5.81 2.11 -15.56
CA LEU A 30 -5.41 2.64 -14.25
C LEU A 30 -4.21 1.88 -13.68
N HIS A 31 -4.26 0.54 -13.77
CA HIS A 31 -3.18 -0.33 -13.33
C HIS A 31 -1.92 -0.13 -14.19
N LEU A 32 -2.08 0.03 -15.51
CA LEU A 32 -0.99 0.30 -16.45
C LEU A 32 -0.30 1.63 -16.13
N ILE A 33 -1.05 2.69 -15.83
CA ILE A 33 -0.49 4.00 -15.48
C ILE A 33 0.39 3.88 -14.22
N ILE A 34 -0.09 3.20 -13.18
CA ILE A 34 0.71 3.00 -11.96
C ILE A 34 1.95 2.15 -12.22
N LEU A 35 1.82 1.11 -13.06
CA LEU A 35 2.94 0.28 -13.45
C LEU A 35 4.00 1.10 -14.20
N LEU A 36 3.58 1.95 -15.14
CA LEU A 36 4.48 2.83 -15.89
C LEU A 36 5.16 3.85 -14.97
N ILE A 37 4.42 4.50 -14.06
CA ILE A 37 5.01 5.44 -13.09
C ILE A 37 6.05 4.71 -12.22
N SER A 38 5.70 3.54 -11.69
CA SER A 38 6.62 2.75 -10.86
C SER A 38 7.89 2.38 -11.64
N LEU A 39 7.73 1.94 -12.89
CA LEU A 39 8.84 1.57 -13.77
C LEU A 39 9.75 2.78 -14.07
N THR A 40 9.18 3.94 -14.39
CA THR A 40 9.97 5.15 -14.66
C THR A 40 10.79 5.58 -13.46
N LEU A 41 10.21 5.54 -12.25
CA LEU A 41 10.93 5.85 -11.01
C LEU A 41 12.09 4.88 -10.79
N THR A 42 11.88 3.59 -11.02
CA THR A 42 12.95 2.58 -10.90
C THR A 42 14.06 2.77 -11.94
N LEU A 43 13.71 3.12 -13.18
CA LEU A 43 14.71 3.36 -14.24
C LEU A 43 15.57 4.60 -13.97
N ILE A 44 14.98 5.65 -13.38
CA ILE A 44 15.72 6.86 -12.99
C ILE A 44 16.73 6.53 -11.88
N GLY A 45 16.30 5.77 -10.86
CA GLY A 45 17.13 5.42 -9.71
C GLY A 45 18.12 4.28 -9.96
N ILE A 46 18.18 3.69 -11.16
CA ILE A 46 18.99 2.48 -11.44
C ILE A 46 20.48 2.63 -11.10
N LYS A 47 20.99 3.86 -11.15
CA LYS A 47 22.39 4.19 -10.85
C LYS A 47 22.71 4.20 -9.36
N ASP A 48 21.69 4.37 -8.52
CA ASP A 48 21.82 4.51 -7.07
C ASP A 48 21.54 3.18 -6.35
N TYR A 49 20.93 2.21 -7.06
CA TYR A 49 20.76 0.84 -6.59
C TYR A 49 22.08 0.06 -6.66
N GLY A 50 22.51 -0.52 -5.54
CA GLY A 50 23.73 -1.31 -5.43
C GLY A 50 23.63 -2.46 -4.43
N PRO A 51 24.62 -3.36 -4.41
CA PRO A 51 24.65 -4.49 -3.50
C PRO A 51 24.79 -4.01 -2.04
N ASN A 52 23.87 -4.46 -1.18
CA ASN A 52 23.83 -4.13 0.24
C ASN A 52 23.66 -5.41 1.07
N LYS A 53 24.79 -5.99 1.52
CA LYS A 53 24.94 -7.24 2.31
C LYS A 53 24.08 -8.44 1.86
N PHE A 54 22.77 -8.37 2.04
CA PHE A 54 21.79 -9.43 1.76
C PHE A 54 20.90 -9.15 0.53
N TRP A 55 20.82 -7.89 0.05
CA TRP A 55 19.88 -7.47 -1.01
C TRP A 55 20.45 -6.34 -1.87
N CYS A 56 19.89 -6.10 -3.06
CA CYS A 56 20.17 -4.88 -3.83
C CYS A 56 19.18 -3.79 -3.40
N TYR A 57 19.64 -2.70 -2.79
CA TYR A 57 18.74 -1.65 -2.29
C TYR A 57 19.26 -0.22 -2.46
N SER A 58 20.38 0.15 -1.85
CA SER A 58 20.97 1.47 -2.06
C SER A 58 22.46 1.33 -1.92
N ALA A 59 23.21 1.89 -2.86
CA ALA A 59 24.65 1.97 -2.73
C ALA A 59 24.98 2.79 -1.45
N PRO A 60 25.98 2.41 -0.66
CA PRO A 60 26.31 3.07 0.60
C PRO A 60 26.74 4.54 0.46
N ASN A 61 26.95 5.01 -0.78
CA ASN A 61 27.41 6.36 -1.09
C ASN A 61 26.27 7.37 -1.30
N ASP A 62 25.01 6.92 -1.41
CA ASP A 62 23.84 7.81 -1.56
C ASP A 62 22.80 7.57 -0.45
N GLN A 63 22.58 8.61 0.34
CA GLN A 63 21.74 8.58 1.55
C GLN A 63 20.35 9.21 1.33
N ILE A 64 20.16 9.99 0.26
CA ILE A 64 18.89 10.69 0.00
C ILE A 64 17.86 9.72 -0.60
N THR A 65 18.28 8.94 -1.59
CA THR A 65 17.46 7.92 -2.26
C THR A 65 16.80 6.91 -1.29
N PRO A 66 17.51 6.30 -0.32
CA PRO A 66 16.89 5.35 0.61
C PRO A 66 15.92 6.03 1.58
N LEU A 67 16.21 7.25 2.03
CA LEU A 67 15.32 8.03 2.90
C LEU A 67 13.99 8.36 2.20
N VAL A 68 14.06 8.89 0.98
CA VAL A 68 12.87 9.21 0.18
C VAL A 68 12.05 7.94 -0.11
N THR A 69 12.71 6.83 -0.42
CA THR A 69 12.03 5.56 -0.70
C THR A 69 11.30 5.02 0.53
N ILE A 70 11.93 5.05 1.72
CA ILE A 70 11.30 4.64 2.98
C ILE A 70 10.11 5.55 3.30
N ALA A 71 10.26 6.86 3.15
CA ALA A 71 9.18 7.83 3.40
C ALA A 71 7.96 7.57 2.49
N LEU A 72 8.19 7.31 1.20
CA LEU A 72 7.12 6.97 0.25
C LEU A 72 6.43 5.65 0.61
N ILE A 73 7.19 4.61 0.97
CA ILE A 73 6.63 3.32 1.40
C ILE A 73 5.77 3.50 2.65
N PHE A 74 6.26 4.23 3.64
CA PHE A 74 5.53 4.50 4.87
C PHE A 74 4.23 5.26 4.61
N PHE A 75 4.27 6.29 3.77
CA PHE A 75 3.09 7.03 3.36
C PHE A 75 2.04 6.14 2.68
N ILE A 76 2.46 5.26 1.75
CA ILE A 76 1.56 4.30 1.09
C ILE A 76 0.93 3.36 2.12
N LEU A 77 1.70 2.83 3.07
CA LEU A 77 1.19 1.93 4.12
C LEU A 77 0.18 2.63 5.04
N LEU A 78 0.43 3.90 5.40
CA LEU A 78 -0.53 4.71 6.17
C LEU A 78 -1.84 4.90 5.41
N VAL A 79 -1.79 5.28 4.12
CA VAL A 79 -2.99 5.45 3.31
C VAL A 79 -3.74 4.12 3.16
N THR A 80 -3.03 3.03 2.89
CA THR A 80 -3.63 1.69 2.75
C THR A 80 -4.25 1.20 4.05
N SER A 81 -3.61 1.40 5.20
CA SER A 81 -4.15 1.01 6.50
C SER A 81 -5.41 1.82 6.85
N TYR A 82 -5.42 3.12 6.58
CA TYR A 82 -6.61 3.95 6.73
C TYR A 82 -7.77 3.46 5.85
N CYS A 83 -7.50 3.21 4.57
CA CYS A 83 -8.50 2.68 3.63
C CYS A 83 -9.04 1.32 4.08
N TYR A 84 -8.15 0.44 4.56
CA TYR A 84 -8.51 -0.88 5.09
C TYR A 84 -9.47 -0.79 6.27
N ILE A 85 -9.15 0.00 7.30
CA ILE A 85 -9.97 0.13 8.51
C ILE A 85 -11.36 0.66 8.16
N ARG A 86 -11.43 1.71 7.34
CA ARG A 86 -12.70 2.32 6.93
C ARG A 86 -13.56 1.36 6.10
N THR A 87 -12.93 0.64 5.16
CA THR A 87 -13.61 -0.36 4.33
C THR A 87 -14.15 -1.50 5.19
N LEU A 88 -13.35 -2.02 6.12
CA LEU A 88 -13.75 -3.11 7.02
C LEU A 88 -14.94 -2.71 7.91
N LEU A 89 -14.92 -1.48 8.45
CA LEU A 89 -16.03 -0.94 9.25
C LEU A 89 -17.33 -0.91 8.43
N GLU A 90 -17.27 -0.34 7.23
CA GLU A 90 -18.45 -0.21 6.36
C GLU A 90 -18.99 -1.59 5.94
N VAL A 91 -18.11 -2.52 5.54
CA VAL A 91 -18.49 -3.90 5.19
C VAL A 91 -19.19 -4.59 6.37
N ASN A 92 -18.69 -4.41 7.60
CA ASN A 92 -19.32 -4.98 8.79
C ASN A 92 -20.71 -4.40 9.05
N ILE A 93 -20.91 -3.10 8.81
CA ILE A 93 -22.22 -2.44 8.91
C ILE A 93 -23.18 -3.00 7.86
N GLN A 94 -22.76 -3.06 6.59
CA GLN A 94 -23.58 -3.58 5.50
C GLN A 94 -23.95 -5.05 5.71
N GLN A 95 -23.00 -5.86 6.19
CA GLN A 95 -23.27 -7.27 6.53
C GLN A 95 -24.34 -7.40 7.61
N LYS A 96 -24.27 -6.60 8.68
CA LYS A 96 -25.28 -6.59 9.74
C LYS A 96 -26.65 -6.16 9.20
N ARG A 97 -26.69 -5.20 8.27
CA ARG A 97 -27.93 -4.74 7.63
C ARG A 97 -28.58 -5.84 6.78
N ILE A 98 -27.82 -6.50 5.91
CA ILE A 98 -28.31 -7.61 5.06
C ILE A 98 -28.85 -8.75 5.93
N ARG A 99 -28.14 -9.11 7.00
CA ARG A 99 -28.58 -10.15 7.95
C ARG A 99 -29.90 -9.82 8.66
N ARG A 100 -30.15 -8.53 8.97
CA ARG A 100 -31.38 -8.09 9.65
C ARG A 100 -32.57 -7.96 8.72
N LEU A 101 -32.39 -7.41 7.52
CA LEU A 101 -33.50 -7.18 6.59
C LEU A 101 -33.85 -8.40 5.74
N GLY A 102 -32.95 -9.38 5.61
CA GLY A 102 -33.15 -10.55 4.74
C GLY A 102 -33.11 -10.23 3.24
N SER A 103 -33.24 -8.96 2.86
CA SER A 103 -33.15 -8.44 1.49
C SER A 103 -31.85 -7.69 1.24
N ASP A 104 -31.45 -7.64 -0.03
CA ASP A 104 -30.28 -6.91 -0.48
C ASP A 104 -30.60 -5.40 -0.57
N PRO A 105 -29.75 -4.51 -0.02
CA PRO A 105 -29.93 -3.08 -0.22
C PRO A 105 -29.76 -2.74 -1.70
N ALA A 106 -30.58 -1.81 -2.22
CA ALA A 106 -30.66 -1.45 -3.63
C ALA A 106 -29.32 -1.16 -4.33
N ASN A 107 -28.29 -0.79 -3.56
CA ASN A 107 -26.98 -0.36 -4.09
C ASN A 107 -25.82 -1.28 -3.69
N PHE A 108 -26.06 -2.40 -2.99
CA PHE A 108 -24.97 -3.27 -2.53
C PHE A 108 -25.43 -4.72 -2.31
N SER A 109 -25.00 -5.64 -3.17
CA SER A 109 -25.45 -7.03 -3.15
C SER A 109 -24.66 -7.90 -2.16
N ARG A 110 -25.19 -9.08 -1.84
CA ARG A 110 -24.43 -10.13 -1.12
C ARG A 110 -23.17 -10.55 -1.88
N VAL A 111 -23.22 -10.54 -3.20
CA VAL A 111 -22.07 -10.90 -4.06
C VAL A 111 -20.96 -9.87 -3.90
N ASP A 112 -21.30 -8.58 -3.92
CA ASP A 112 -20.34 -7.49 -3.69
C ASP A 112 -19.67 -7.63 -2.31
N LEU A 113 -20.44 -7.97 -1.27
CA LEU A 113 -19.90 -8.19 0.08
C LEU A 113 -18.86 -9.31 0.11
N ILE A 114 -19.12 -10.43 -0.58
CA ILE A 114 -18.21 -11.59 -0.63
C ILE A 114 -16.92 -11.20 -1.36
N VAL A 115 -17.03 -10.50 -2.49
CA VAL A 115 -15.87 -10.06 -3.27
C VAL A 115 -15.02 -9.07 -2.47
N VAL A 116 -15.64 -8.05 -1.88
CA VAL A 116 -14.93 -7.04 -1.09
C VAL A 116 -14.23 -7.67 0.11
N LYS A 117 -14.84 -8.65 0.79
CA LYS A 117 -14.18 -9.38 1.88
C LYS A 117 -12.92 -10.09 1.44
N LYS A 118 -12.90 -10.70 0.24
CA LYS A 118 -11.69 -11.31 -0.31
C LYS A 118 -10.61 -10.24 -0.56
N ILE A 119 -10.99 -9.11 -1.16
CA ILE A 119 -10.08 -7.97 -1.40
C ILE A 119 -9.48 -7.44 -0.09
N VAL A 120 -10.31 -7.22 0.93
CA VAL A 120 -9.88 -6.80 2.27
C VAL A 120 -8.92 -7.82 2.89
N GLY A 121 -9.15 -9.12 2.68
CA GLY A 121 -8.23 -10.18 3.08
C GLY A 121 -6.86 -10.07 2.40
N TYR A 122 -6.81 -9.82 1.10
CA TYR A 122 -5.55 -9.59 0.38
C TYR A 122 -4.80 -8.35 0.90
N ILE A 123 -5.52 -7.27 1.18
CA ILE A 123 -4.93 -6.05 1.77
C ILE A 123 -4.36 -6.33 3.17
N LEU A 124 -5.04 -7.14 3.99
CA LEU A 124 -4.56 -7.53 5.31
C LEU A 124 -3.25 -8.33 5.23
N ILE A 125 -3.19 -9.33 4.35
CA ILE A 125 -1.97 -10.14 4.15
C ILE A 125 -0.80 -9.22 3.77
N PHE A 126 -1.04 -8.29 2.86
CA PHE A 126 -0.04 -7.29 2.47
C PHE A 126 0.44 -6.43 3.65
N LEU A 127 -0.46 -5.94 4.50
CA LEU A 127 -0.07 -5.16 5.69
C LEU A 127 0.79 -5.99 6.67
N ILE A 128 0.48 -7.27 6.83
CA ILE A 128 1.25 -8.19 7.69
C ILE A 128 2.64 -8.44 7.10
N GLU A 129 2.72 -8.74 5.80
CA GLU A 129 3.97 -9.02 5.10
C GLU A 129 4.95 -7.84 5.15
N TRP A 130 4.44 -6.61 5.08
CA TRP A 130 5.29 -5.42 5.10
C TRP A 130 5.73 -4.97 6.50
N THR A 131 5.13 -5.51 7.56
CA THR A 131 5.50 -5.14 8.93
C THR A 131 6.96 -5.51 9.26
N PRO A 132 7.45 -6.74 9.01
CA PRO A 132 8.86 -7.10 9.20
C PRO A 132 9.83 -6.26 8.35
N SER A 133 9.50 -6.00 7.09
CA SER A 133 10.34 -5.20 6.19
C SER A 133 10.53 -3.78 6.70
N MET A 134 9.46 -3.15 7.21
CA MET A 134 9.56 -1.80 7.78
C MET A 134 10.41 -1.76 9.05
N ILE A 135 10.33 -2.77 9.91
CA ILE A 135 11.18 -2.88 11.09
C ILE A 135 12.66 -2.95 10.68
N TYR A 136 12.98 -3.75 9.67
CA TYR A 136 14.34 -3.87 9.14
C TYR A 136 14.85 -2.53 8.58
N PHE A 137 14.05 -1.84 7.75
CA PHE A 137 14.46 -0.56 7.18
C PHE A 137 14.67 0.53 8.22
N ILE A 138 13.81 0.59 9.25
CA ILE A 138 13.97 1.54 10.36
C ILE A 138 15.25 1.22 11.15
N ALA A 139 15.50 -0.05 11.46
CA ALA A 139 16.72 -0.46 12.17
C ALA A 139 17.99 -0.09 11.39
N GLN A 140 18.00 -0.32 10.08
CA GLN A 140 19.11 0.08 9.21
C GLN A 140 19.32 1.59 9.18
N LEU A 141 18.24 2.38 9.16
CA LEU A 141 18.32 3.84 9.15
C LEU A 141 18.85 4.38 10.49
N LEU A 142 18.46 3.78 11.61
CA LEU A 142 18.99 4.11 12.94
C LEU A 142 20.48 3.78 13.06
N GLU A 143 20.93 2.64 12.51
CA GLU A 143 22.34 2.25 12.50
C GLU A 143 23.19 3.25 11.70
N VAL A 144 22.74 3.66 10.51
CA VAL A 144 23.42 4.69 9.70
C VAL A 144 23.45 6.04 10.41
N SER A 145 22.32 6.45 11.01
CA SER A 145 22.24 7.70 11.79
C SER A 145 23.22 7.72 12.96
N MET A 146 23.37 6.60 13.67
CA MET A 146 24.25 6.52 14.83
C MET A 146 25.73 6.56 14.43
N ASN A 147 26.10 5.85 13.37
CA ASN A 147 27.48 5.84 12.83
C ASN A 147 27.94 7.23 12.34
N MET A 148 27.02 8.08 11.87
CA MET A 148 27.35 9.46 11.47
C MET A 148 27.57 10.41 12.65
N LEU A 149 26.83 10.22 13.75
CA LEU A 149 27.04 10.99 14.97
C LEU A 149 28.44 10.72 15.56
N ASP A 150 28.91 9.48 15.49
CA ASP A 150 30.25 9.12 15.95
C ASP A 150 31.36 9.68 15.02
N SER A 151 31.15 9.78 13.70
CA SER A 151 32.14 10.37 12.78
C SER A 151 32.28 11.88 12.88
N HIS A 152 31.25 12.60 13.37
CA HIS A 152 31.31 14.05 13.57
C HIS A 152 31.85 14.47 14.96
N MET A 153 32.06 13.50 15.86
CA MET A 153 32.58 13.73 17.22
C MET A 153 34.09 13.45 17.35
N ILE A 154 34.77 13.06 16.26
CA ILE A 154 36.23 12.83 16.18
C ILE A 154 36.88 13.95 15.37
#